data_AF-A0A8S3CQK7-F1
#
_entry.id   AF-A0A8S3CQK7-F1
#
_cell.length_a   1.000
_cell.length_b   1.000
_cell.length_c   1.000
_cell.angle_alpha   90.00
_cell.angle_beta   90.00
_cell.angle_gamma   90.00
#
_symmetry.space_group_name_H-M   'P 1'
#
loop_
_entity.id
_entity.type
_entity.pdbx_description
1 polymer ?
#
loop_
_entity_poly.entity_id
_entity_poly.type
_entity_poly.pdbx_seq_one_letter_code
_entity_poly.pdbx_strand_id
1 'polypeptide(L)'
;MTSVENNIDHLVNNVTPQINGTNGGKYDDDDDQFPENVHIMKTNNQLRELHTLLRDRTTCRSDFKFYADRLIRLTVEAALDQLPYVSCDVITPTGHCFPGLRHEKGTLCVSLMRSGEAMEKGIRECC
;
A
#
# COMPACT_ATOMS: atom_id res chain seq x y z
N MET A 1 -31.23 -4.25 -5.95
CA MET A 1 -30.12 -3.79 -5.10
C MET A 1 -29.53 -4.97 -4.29
N THR A 2 -29.49 -6.18 -4.88
CA THR A 2 -29.24 -7.44 -4.14
C THR A 2 -28.48 -8.48 -4.99
N SER A 3 -27.79 -8.06 -6.06
CA SER A 3 -27.10 -9.00 -6.97
C SER A 3 -25.58 -8.82 -7.05
N VAL A 4 -25.02 -7.85 -6.32
CA VAL A 4 -23.56 -7.61 -6.28
C VAL A 4 -22.92 -8.23 -5.03
N GLU A 5 -23.67 -8.42 -3.95
CA GLU A 5 -23.16 -8.98 -2.69
C GLU A 5 -22.88 -10.49 -2.78
N ASN A 6 -23.66 -11.24 -3.58
CA ASN A 6 -23.55 -12.70 -3.65
C ASN A 6 -22.30 -13.23 -4.38
N ASN A 7 -21.54 -12.38 -5.09
CA ASN A 7 -20.34 -12.80 -5.81
C ASN A 7 -19.04 -12.59 -5.01
N ILE A 8 -19.11 -11.77 -3.96
CA ILE A 8 -17.97 -11.50 -3.06
C ILE A 8 -17.83 -12.66 -2.06
N ASP A 9 -18.95 -13.15 -1.52
CA ASP A 9 -18.96 -14.21 -0.51
C ASP A 9 -18.38 -15.54 -1.02
N HIS A 10 -18.55 -15.87 -2.30
CA HIS A 10 -17.99 -17.09 -2.88
C HIS A 10 -16.47 -17.04 -3.09
N LEU A 11 -15.87 -15.84 -3.21
CA LEU A 11 -14.42 -15.65 -3.30
C LEU A 11 -13.76 -15.52 -1.92
N VAL A 12 -14.48 -14.98 -0.92
CA VAL A 12 -13.97 -14.82 0.45
C VAL A 12 -13.79 -16.17 1.16
N ASN A 13 -14.66 -17.15 0.89
CA ASN A 13 -14.64 -18.46 1.56
C ASN A 13 -13.46 -19.38 1.18
N ASN A 14 -12.66 -19.04 0.17
CA ASN A 14 -11.47 -19.80 -0.20
C ASN A 14 -10.15 -19.16 0.28
N VAL A 15 -10.20 -18.05 1.04
CA VAL A 15 -9.03 -17.22 1.34
C VAL A 15 -8.59 -17.26 2.82
N THR A 16 -9.15 -18.12 3.66
CA THR A 16 -8.59 -18.34 5.01
C THR A 16 -7.71 -19.59 5.08
N PRO A 17 -6.39 -19.40 5.17
CA PRO A 17 -5.61 -20.06 6.19
C PRO A 17 -5.31 -19.04 7.31
N GLN A 18 -5.54 -19.49 8.53
CA GLN A 18 -5.26 -18.79 9.77
C GLN A 18 -3.82 -18.25 9.79
N ILE A 19 -3.62 -16.95 9.99
CA ILE A 19 -2.34 -16.42 10.48
C ILE A 19 -2.57 -15.54 11.70
N ASN A 20 -2.87 -16.21 12.81
CA ASN A 20 -2.49 -15.68 14.12
C ASN A 20 -0.96 -15.57 14.15
N GLY A 21 -0.47 -14.52 14.80
CA GLY A 21 0.92 -14.11 14.75
C GLY A 21 1.94 -15.22 15.07
N THR A 22 3.18 -14.90 14.69
CA THR A 22 4.44 -15.64 14.88
C THR A 22 4.70 -16.77 13.88
N ASN A 23 5.68 -16.50 13.00
CA ASN A 23 6.55 -17.45 12.29
C ASN A 23 5.91 -18.45 11.31
N GLY A 24 6.36 -18.35 10.04
CA GLY A 24 6.44 -19.49 9.12
C GLY A 24 5.12 -19.89 8.44
N GLY A 25 4.99 -19.52 7.17
CA GLY A 25 3.87 -19.89 6.30
C GLY A 25 4.26 -20.07 4.84
N LYS A 26 5.31 -20.88 4.61
CA LYS A 26 5.51 -21.83 3.50
C LYS A 26 4.84 -21.51 2.15
N TYR A 27 5.47 -20.63 1.39
CA TYR A 27 5.50 -20.72 -0.07
C TYR A 27 6.94 -21.11 -0.42
N ASP A 28 7.20 -22.42 -0.52
CA ASP A 28 8.49 -22.95 -0.96
C ASP A 28 8.49 -22.92 -2.50
N ASP A 29 9.03 -21.84 -3.08
CA ASP A 29 9.59 -21.80 -4.44
C ASP A 29 10.77 -20.82 -4.38
N ASP A 30 11.97 -21.38 -4.30
CA ASP A 30 13.32 -20.80 -4.48
C ASP A 30 13.78 -19.62 -3.58
N ASP A 31 15.07 -19.65 -3.24
CA ASP A 31 15.86 -18.61 -2.56
C ASP A 31 15.89 -17.27 -3.35
N ASP A 32 14.76 -16.57 -3.48
CA ASP A 32 14.75 -15.17 -3.90
C ASP A 32 15.02 -14.28 -2.69
N GLN A 33 16.25 -14.38 -2.17
CA GLN A 33 16.76 -13.43 -1.21
C GLN A 33 16.86 -12.06 -1.92
N PHE A 34 15.84 -11.23 -1.73
CA PHE A 34 15.87 -9.88 -2.26
C PHE A 34 17.11 -9.14 -1.75
N PRO A 35 17.70 -8.25 -2.57
CA PRO A 35 18.78 -7.38 -2.12
C PRO A 35 18.37 -6.59 -0.87
N GLU A 36 19.34 -6.24 -0.02
CA GLU A 36 19.12 -5.52 1.26
C GLU A 36 18.33 -4.20 1.07
N ASN A 37 18.44 -3.56 -0.09
CA ASN A 37 17.77 -2.31 -0.41
C ASN A 37 16.33 -2.46 -0.92
N VAL A 38 15.80 -3.69 -1.00
CA VAL A 38 14.42 -3.95 -1.43
C VAL A 38 13.53 -4.05 -0.20
N HIS A 39 12.64 -3.08 -0.03
CA HIS A 39 11.65 -3.09 1.03
C HIS A 39 10.31 -3.59 0.51
N ILE A 40 9.82 -4.70 1.08
CA ILE A 40 8.52 -5.26 0.75
C ILE A 40 7.47 -4.72 1.73
N MET A 41 6.45 -4.05 1.19
CA MET A 41 5.31 -3.60 1.98
C MET A 41 4.59 -4.80 2.62
N LYS A 42 4.20 -4.65 3.90
CA LYS A 42 3.45 -5.68 4.62
C LYS A 42 2.18 -6.08 3.84
N THR A 43 2.11 -7.35 3.43
CA THR A 43 0.96 -7.87 2.68
C THR A 43 -0.20 -8.17 3.62
N ASN A 44 -1.32 -7.45 3.45
CA ASN A 44 -2.57 -7.68 4.16
C ASN A 44 -3.64 -8.26 3.21
N ASN A 45 -4.73 -8.82 3.74
CA ASN A 45 -5.85 -9.33 2.92
C ASN A 45 -6.44 -8.27 1.98
N GLN A 46 -6.46 -7.00 2.39
CA GLN A 46 -6.88 -5.89 1.54
C GLN A 46 -5.96 -5.68 0.32
N LEU A 47 -4.64 -5.77 0.49
CA LEU A 47 -3.71 -5.66 -0.64
C LEU A 47 -3.86 -6.86 -1.58
N ARG A 48 -4.10 -8.06 -1.04
CA ARG A 48 -4.39 -9.26 -1.85
C ARG A 48 -5.67 -9.09 -2.67
N GLU A 49 -6.71 -8.51 -2.09
CA GLU A 49 -7.96 -8.18 -2.80
C GLU A 49 -7.70 -7.19 -3.94
N LEU A 50 -7.01 -6.08 -3.66
CA LEU A 50 -6.65 -5.09 -4.69
C LEU A 50 -5.83 -5.70 -5.83
N HIS A 51 -4.84 -6.54 -5.51
CA HIS A 51 -4.07 -7.26 -6.53
C HIS A 51 -4.92 -8.22 -7.33
N THR A 52 -5.86 -8.92 -6.69
CA THR A 52 -6.79 -9.83 -7.38
C THR A 52 -7.63 -9.06 -8.39
N LEU A 53 -8.25 -7.95 -7.97
CA LEU A 53 -9.08 -7.10 -8.82
C LEU A 53 -8.29 -6.44 -9.96
N LEU A 54 -7.03 -6.06 -9.72
CA LEU A 54 -6.18 -5.48 -10.77
C LEU A 54 -5.69 -6.51 -11.80
N ARG A 55 -5.60 -7.78 -11.41
CA ARG A 55 -5.12 -8.88 -12.28
C ARG A 55 -6.26 -9.61 -12.99
N ASP A 56 -7.50 -9.42 -12.57
CA ASP A 56 -8.66 -10.02 -13.21
C ASP A 56 -8.94 -9.36 -14.58
N ARG A 57 -8.93 -10.17 -15.64
CA ARG A 57 -9.22 -9.73 -17.02
C ARG A 57 -10.64 -9.22 -17.21
N THR A 58 -11.55 -9.55 -16.30
CA THR A 58 -12.98 -9.20 -16.40
C THR A 58 -13.29 -7.86 -15.74
N THR A 59 -12.35 -7.28 -14.99
CA THR A 59 -12.53 -6.00 -14.32
C THR A 59 -12.73 -4.86 -15.31
N CYS A 60 -13.78 -4.06 -15.07
CA CYS A 60 -14.09 -2.95 -15.94
C CYS A 60 -13.08 -1.80 -15.77
N ARG A 61 -12.97 -0.93 -16.78
CA ARG A 61 -11.97 0.15 -16.78
C ARG A 61 -12.11 1.11 -15.59
N SER A 62 -13.34 1.44 -15.18
CA SER A 62 -13.56 2.36 -14.04
C SER A 62 -13.09 1.74 -12.73
N ASP A 63 -13.38 0.46 -12.53
CA ASP A 63 -12.99 -0.28 -11.33
C ASP A 63 -11.47 -0.46 -11.31
N PHE A 64 -10.85 -0.82 -12.44
CA PHE A 64 -9.40 -0.91 -12.56
C PHE A 64 -8.74 0.39 -12.13
N LYS A 65 -9.21 1.54 -12.65
CA LYS A 65 -8.68 2.85 -12.29
C LYS A 65 -8.86 3.13 -10.79
N PHE A 66 -10.04 2.86 -10.24
CA PHE A 66 -10.35 3.10 -8.84
C PHE A 66 -9.46 2.28 -7.89
N TYR A 67 -9.31 0.98 -8.16
CA TYR A 67 -8.47 0.09 -7.34
C TYR A 67 -6.97 0.36 -7.54
N ALA A 68 -6.55 0.77 -8.75
CA ALA A 68 -5.17 1.17 -9.00
C ALA A 68 -4.80 2.44 -8.23
N ASP A 69 -5.63 3.48 -8.28
CA ASP A 69 -5.44 4.71 -7.51
C ASP A 69 -5.32 4.40 -6.00
N ARG A 70 -6.13 3.47 -5.48
CA ARG A 70 -6.06 3.03 -4.08
C ARG A 70 -4.76 2.30 -3.75
N LEU A 71 -4.32 1.37 -4.60
CA LEU A 71 -3.06 0.66 -4.39
C LEU A 71 -1.86 1.61 -4.47
N ILE A 72 -1.87 2.55 -5.41
CA ILE A 72 -0.83 3.57 -5.55
C ILE A 72 -0.72 4.40 -4.27
N ARG A 73 -1.84 4.84 -3.69
CA ARG A 73 -1.82 5.61 -2.44
C ARG A 73 -1.12 4.86 -1.30
N LEU A 74 -1.49 3.60 -1.09
CA LEU A 74 -0.87 2.75 -0.08
C LEU A 74 0.63 2.56 -0.33
N THR A 75 1.01 2.37 -1.59
CA THR A 75 2.41 2.18 -1.99
C THR A 75 3.22 3.46 -1.75
N VAL A 76 2.67 4.63 -2.09
CA VAL A 76 3.31 5.93 -1.88
C VAL A 76 3.51 6.21 -0.39
N GLU A 77 2.50 5.97 0.45
CA GLU A 77 2.61 6.14 1.91
C GLU A 77 3.71 5.26 2.50
N ALA A 78 3.79 3.99 2.09
CA ALA A 78 4.86 3.09 2.51
C ALA A 78 6.24 3.54 2.01
N ALA A 79 6.33 4.13 0.82
CA ALA A 79 7.59 4.64 0.28
C ALA A 79 8.05 5.91 1.01
N LEU A 80 7.13 6.82 1.38
CA LEU A 80 7.45 8.04 2.12
C LEU A 80 7.95 7.74 3.54
N ASP A 81 7.51 6.64 4.14
CA ASP A 81 8.01 6.18 5.44
C ASP A 81 9.51 5.80 5.43
N GLN A 82 10.07 5.54 4.25
CA GLN A 82 11.50 5.23 4.10
C GLN A 82 12.39 6.48 3.97
N LEU A 83 11.81 7.69 3.95
CA LEU A 83 12.57 8.93 3.88
C LEU A 83 13.20 9.30 5.22
N PRO A 84 14.27 10.11 5.25
CA PRO A 84 14.89 10.54 6.50
C PRO A 84 13.99 11.50 7.31
N TYR A 85 13.83 11.21 8.60
CA TYR A 85 13.08 12.00 9.58
C TYR A 85 13.99 12.57 10.67
N VAL A 86 13.61 13.73 11.20
CA VAL A 86 14.24 14.37 12.36
C VAL A 86 13.23 14.52 13.50
N SER A 87 13.69 14.35 14.74
CA SER A 87 12.86 14.57 15.93
C SER A 87 12.47 16.04 16.05
N CYS A 88 11.20 16.30 16.32
CA CYS A 88 10.68 17.64 16.56
C CYS A 88 9.63 17.60 17.67
N ASP A 89 9.91 18.30 18.76
CA ASP A 89 8.94 18.52 19.81
C ASP A 89 7.97 19.62 19.42
N VAL A 90 6.67 19.37 19.54
CA VAL A 90 5.61 20.36 19.30
C VAL A 90 4.77 20.53 20.55
N ILE A 91 4.38 21.78 20.82
CA ILE A 91 3.46 22.08 21.92
C ILE A 91 2.04 21.96 21.38
N THR A 92 1.27 21.03 21.94
CA THR A 92 -0.13 20.85 21.59
C THR A 92 -0.95 22.07 22.02
N PRO A 93 -2.14 22.33 21.44
CA PRO A 93 -3.02 23.41 21.89
C PRO A 93 -3.42 23.32 23.38
N THR A 94 -3.29 22.13 23.98
CA THR A 94 -3.50 21.86 25.40
C THR A 94 -2.30 22.20 26.29
N GLY A 95 -1.18 22.66 25.72
CA GLY A 95 0.03 23.05 26.45
C GLY A 95 0.99 21.90 26.77
N HIS A 96 0.74 20.69 26.26
CA HIS A 96 1.61 19.54 26.47
C HIS A 96 2.64 19.40 25.34
N CYS A 97 3.86 18.97 25.69
CA CYS A 97 4.90 18.67 24.71
C CYS A 97 4.67 17.28 24.10
N PHE A 98 4.63 17.20 22.77
CA PHE A 98 4.54 15.95 22.01
C PHE A 98 5.82 15.72 21.22
N PRO A 99 6.56 14.62 21.47
CA PRO A 99 7.75 14.27 20.70
C PRO A 99 7.34 13.71 19.34
N GLY A 100 7.38 14.55 18.31
CA GLY A 100 7.02 14.23 16.95
C GLY A 100 8.22 13.99 16.03
N LEU A 101 7.91 13.73 14.76
CA LEU A 101 8.85 13.59 13.67
C LEU A 101 8.51 14.59 12.56
N ARG A 102 9.53 15.06 11.86
CA ARG A 102 9.41 15.91 10.67
C ARG A 102 10.34 15.40 9.58
N HIS A 103 9.93 15.46 8.31
CA HIS A 103 10.81 15.16 7.18
C HIS A 103 12.03 16.10 7.19
N GLU A 104 13.23 15.55 6.98
CA GLU A 104 14.47 16.34 7.02
C GLU A 104 14.55 17.34 5.85
N LYS A 105 14.17 16.90 4.65
CA LYS A 105 14.32 17.65 3.39
C LYS A 105 13.09 17.47 2.51
N GLY A 106 12.92 18.38 1.55
CA GLY A 106 11.92 18.24 0.50
C GLY A 106 12.27 17.11 -0.47
N THR A 107 11.25 16.41 -0.96
CA THR A 107 11.39 15.30 -1.92
C THR A 107 11.10 15.78 -3.33
N LEU A 108 11.95 15.42 -4.30
CA LEU A 108 11.68 15.58 -5.73
C LEU A 108 11.25 14.23 -6.32
N CYS A 109 10.11 14.21 -6.99
CA CYS A 109 9.61 13.00 -7.65
C CYS A 109 9.86 13.09 -9.16
N VAL A 110 10.39 12.01 -9.74
CA VAL A 110 10.62 11.89 -11.18
C VAL A 110 9.72 10.79 -11.72
N SER A 111 8.90 11.13 -12.71
CA SER A 111 7.96 10.22 -13.36
C SER A 111 8.53 9.75 -14.69
N LEU A 112 8.52 8.42 -14.92
CA LEU A 112 8.92 7.81 -16.18
C LEU A 112 7.70 7.58 -17.06
N MET A 113 7.64 8.28 -18.19
CA MET A 113 6.48 8.24 -19.08
C MET A 113 6.35 6.91 -19.82
N ARG A 114 5.13 6.38 -20.04
CA ARG A 114 3.81 6.95 -19.66
C ARG A 114 3.22 6.38 -18.37
N SER A 115 3.71 5.22 -17.92
CA SER A 115 3.15 4.51 -16.77
C SER A 115 3.38 5.25 -15.46
N GLY A 116 4.48 6.01 -15.33
CA GLY A 116 4.77 6.82 -14.15
C GLY A 116 3.73 7.92 -13.90
N GLU A 117 3.11 8.46 -14.96
CA GLU A 117 2.08 9.51 -14.84
C GLU A 117 0.89 9.04 -14.00
N ALA A 118 0.57 7.74 -14.02
CA ALA A 118 -0.49 7.16 -13.22
C ALA A 118 -0.27 7.33 -11.71
N MET A 119 1.00 7.43 -11.26
CA MET A 119 1.36 7.55 -9.85
C MET A 119 1.46 9.02 -9.38
N GLU A 120 1.56 9.98 -10.30
CA GLU A 120 1.77 11.40 -9.95
C GLU A 120 0.65 11.97 -9.09
N LYS A 121 -0.60 11.58 -9.37
CA LYS A 121 -1.75 12.00 -8.58
C LYS A 121 -1.62 11.52 -7.12
N GLY A 122 -1.26 10.25 -6.93
CA GLY A 122 -1.11 9.67 -5.59
C GLY A 122 0.00 10.36 -4.79
N ILE A 123 1.11 10.69 -5.43
CA ILE A 123 2.22 11.43 -4.80
C ILE A 123 1.78 12.84 -4.39
N ARG A 124 1.10 13.59 -5.27
CA ARG A 124 0.65 14.96 -5.00
C ARG A 124 -0.43 15.03 -3.91
N GLU A 125 -1.15 13.95 -3.66
CA GLU A 125 -2.16 13.90 -2.60
C GLU A 125 -1.56 13.54 -1.24
N CYS A 126 -0.30 13.07 -1.19
CA CYS A 126 0.43 12.73 0.04
C CYS A 126 1.46 13.78 0.46
N CYS A 127 1.97 14.59 -0.48
CA CYS A 127 2.98 15.64 -0.26
C CYS A 127 2.37 17.03 -0.49
#